data_AF-A0A2K3P3H5-F1
#
_entry.id   AF-A0A2K3P3H5-F1
#
_cell.length_a   1.000
_cell.length_b   1.000
_cell.length_c   1.000
_cell.angle_alpha   90.00
_cell.angle_beta   90.00
_cell.angle_gamma   90.00
#
_symmetry.space_group_name_H-M   'P 1'
#
loop_
_entity.id
_entity.type
_entity.pdbx_description
1 polymer ?
#
loop_
_entity_poly.entity_id
_entity_poly.type
_entity_poly.pdbx_seq_one_letter_code
_entity_poly.pdbx_strand_id
1 'polypeptide(L)'
;MEELSLNGTKTGAVGHGINGSTNLLWVQSNMVERKDIINGITIAVISPLFASEKEILDAQNKRVATIFDVSTPEELERIRPEDEQAPNIVVNLLDWQVIPAENIIAAFQNSQKTVLAISDNTSEAQIFLEALEHGLDGIVLKVEDVEPILELKEYFDRRTEENNVLNLTKATVTNIQVAGMGDRVCVDLCSLMRPGEGLLIGSFARGLFLVHSECLESNYIASRPFRVNAGPVHAYIAVPGGRTCYLSELKSGKEVIVVDQQGRQRIVIVGRVKIESRPLILVEAKIDSDNQTISILLQNAETVALVCPLQGNNLLKTAFPVTSLKVGDEVLLRVQGGARHTGIEIQEFIVEK
;
A
#
# COMPACT_ATOMS: atom_id res chain seq x y z
N MET A 1 -26.47 4.25 -36.15
CA MET A 1 -26.09 5.15 -37.26
C MET A 1 -26.46 6.55 -36.81
N GLU A 2 -25.52 7.21 -36.15
CA GLU A 2 -25.23 8.65 -36.28
C GLU A 2 -23.95 8.89 -35.49
N GLU A 3 -22.90 9.27 -36.22
CA GLU A 3 -21.60 9.68 -35.73
C GLU A 3 -21.76 10.91 -34.83
N LEU A 4 -21.33 10.80 -33.57
CA LEU A 4 -21.07 12.00 -32.77
C LEU A 4 -19.67 12.47 -33.10
N SER A 5 -19.60 13.33 -34.13
CA SER A 5 -18.43 14.08 -34.53
C SER A 5 -17.84 14.84 -33.33
N LEU A 6 -16.54 14.65 -33.10
CA LEU A 6 -15.70 15.42 -32.18
C LEU A 6 -15.61 16.89 -32.63
N ASN A 7 -16.64 17.68 -32.35
CA ASN A 7 -16.64 19.14 -32.56
C ASN A 7 -16.88 19.84 -31.22
N GLY A 8 -15.79 20.14 -30.50
CA GLY A 8 -15.83 20.99 -29.31
C GLY A 8 -14.46 21.10 -28.65
N THR A 9 -13.95 22.32 -28.53
CA THR A 9 -12.70 22.65 -27.82
C THR A 9 -12.84 22.25 -26.34
N LYS A 10 -12.13 21.20 -25.90
CA LYS A 10 -12.12 20.78 -24.49
C LYS A 10 -10.93 21.42 -23.76
N THR A 11 -11.21 22.11 -22.65
CA THR A 11 -10.23 22.72 -21.75
C THR A 11 -9.82 21.74 -20.66
N GLY A 12 -8.59 21.23 -20.70
CA GLY A 12 -7.95 20.49 -19.61
C GLY A 12 -7.11 21.39 -18.70
N ALA A 13 -6.64 20.84 -17.59
CA ALA A 13 -5.76 21.49 -16.62
C ALA A 13 -4.57 20.55 -16.30
N VAL A 14 -3.36 21.10 -16.22
CA VAL A 14 -2.22 20.39 -15.61
C VAL A 14 -2.20 20.69 -14.12
N GLY A 15 -2.29 19.66 -13.29
CA GLY A 15 -1.89 19.71 -11.89
C GLY A 15 -0.55 18.99 -11.72
N HIS A 16 0.36 19.56 -10.94
CA HIS A 16 1.49 18.75 -10.44
C HIS A 16 0.99 17.87 -9.29
N GLY A 17 1.23 16.56 -9.38
CA GLY A 17 0.63 15.56 -8.52
C GLY A 17 1.51 15.07 -7.37
N ILE A 18 0.94 15.16 -6.16
CA ILE A 18 0.88 14.18 -5.06
C ILE A 18 2.21 13.76 -4.37
N ASN A 19 3.36 13.68 -5.05
CA ASN A 19 4.65 13.36 -4.42
C ASN A 19 5.87 14.11 -5.02
N GLY A 20 5.64 15.14 -5.82
CA GLY A 20 6.71 15.95 -6.41
C GLY A 20 7.39 15.32 -7.64
N SER A 21 6.94 14.14 -8.09
CA SER A 21 7.50 13.44 -9.26
C SER A 21 6.48 12.85 -10.24
N THR A 22 5.17 12.91 -9.97
CA THR A 22 4.12 12.33 -10.84
C THR A 22 3.30 13.42 -11.50
N ASN A 23 3.21 13.39 -12.84
CA ASN A 23 2.42 14.35 -13.61
C ASN A 23 1.00 13.82 -13.80
N LEU A 24 -0.01 14.55 -13.30
CA LEU A 24 -1.42 14.19 -13.44
C LEU A 24 -2.06 15.21 -14.40
N LEU A 25 -2.50 14.74 -15.57
CA LEU A 25 -3.25 15.58 -16.50
C LEU A 25 -4.74 15.33 -16.28
N TRP A 26 -5.50 16.37 -15.97
CA TRP A 26 -6.95 16.27 -15.83
C TRP A 26 -7.62 16.98 -17.00
N VAL A 27 -8.56 16.31 -17.68
CA VAL A 27 -9.33 16.89 -18.78
C VAL A 27 -10.80 16.84 -18.40
N GLN A 28 -11.35 17.96 -17.90
CA GLN A 28 -12.79 18.09 -17.69
C GLN A 28 -13.48 18.64 -18.94
N SER A 29 -14.60 18.04 -19.31
CA SER A 29 -15.48 18.59 -20.34
C SER A 29 -16.34 19.69 -19.70
N ASN A 30 -16.07 20.97 -20.02
CA ASN A 30 -16.74 22.20 -19.55
C ASN A 30 -16.23 22.81 -18.22
N MET A 31 -15.11 23.52 -18.25
CA MET A 31 -14.81 24.51 -17.20
C MET A 31 -15.48 25.85 -17.53
N VAL A 32 -16.51 26.19 -16.76
CA VAL A 32 -16.98 27.58 -16.61
C VAL A 32 -15.94 28.32 -15.78
N GLU A 33 -15.55 29.51 -16.24
CA GLU A 33 -14.60 30.41 -15.58
C GLU A 33 -14.81 30.49 -14.07
N ARG A 34 -13.70 30.35 -13.34
CA ARG A 34 -13.53 30.59 -11.90
C ARG A 34 -14.47 29.81 -10.97
N LYS A 35 -13.90 28.83 -10.27
CA LYS A 35 -14.29 28.57 -8.88
C LYS A 35 -13.07 28.20 -8.05
N ASP A 36 -12.81 29.03 -7.05
CA ASP A 36 -11.81 28.86 -6.03
C ASP A 36 -12.06 27.56 -5.25
N ILE A 37 -11.17 26.58 -5.35
CA ILE A 37 -11.14 25.45 -4.43
C ILE A 37 -10.25 25.86 -3.25
N ILE A 38 -10.88 26.47 -2.26
CA ILE A 38 -10.26 26.80 -0.98
C ILE A 38 -10.35 25.54 -0.10
N ASN A 39 -9.24 24.82 0.06
CA ASN A 39 -8.73 24.35 1.35
C ASN A 39 -7.44 23.53 1.20
N GLY A 40 -6.31 24.13 1.58
CA GLY A 40 -5.14 23.42 2.10
C GLY A 40 -4.09 22.90 1.10
N ILE A 41 -4.26 23.08 -0.20
CA ILE A 41 -3.26 22.69 -1.22
C ILE A 41 -2.57 23.97 -1.71
N THR A 42 -1.23 23.94 -1.77
CA THR A 42 -0.41 24.93 -2.47
C THR A 42 -1.11 25.33 -3.76
N ILE A 43 -1.33 26.63 -4.00
CA ILE A 43 -2.08 27.11 -5.18
C ILE A 43 -1.39 26.57 -6.44
N ALA A 44 -1.91 25.47 -6.99
CA ALA A 44 -1.48 24.96 -8.26
C ALA A 44 -2.02 25.95 -9.29
N VAL A 45 -1.11 26.68 -9.93
CA VAL A 45 -1.47 27.53 -11.07
C VAL A 45 -2.01 26.57 -12.14
N ILE A 46 -3.33 26.58 -12.33
CA ILE A 46 -3.98 25.80 -13.37
C ILE A 46 -3.64 26.47 -14.70
N SER A 47 -2.69 25.89 -15.43
CA SER A 47 -2.44 26.26 -16.83
C SER A 47 -3.44 25.49 -17.69
N PRO A 48 -4.33 26.16 -18.43
CA PRO A 48 -5.28 25.49 -19.30
C PRO A 48 -4.52 24.82 -20.46
N LEU A 49 -4.88 23.57 -20.72
CA LEU A 49 -4.46 22.82 -21.90
C LEU A 49 -5.64 22.60 -22.83
N PHE A 50 -5.37 22.51 -24.11
CA PHE A 50 -6.36 22.30 -25.15
C PHE A 50 -6.06 20.99 -25.86
N ALA A 51 -6.98 20.03 -25.76
CA ALA A 51 -6.86 18.76 -26.46
C ALA A 51 -7.52 18.83 -27.84
N SER A 52 -6.80 18.38 -28.86
CA SER A 52 -7.35 18.03 -30.17
C SER A 52 -7.18 16.52 -30.39
N GLU A 53 -7.65 15.98 -31.53
CA GLU A 53 -7.65 14.52 -31.78
C GLU A 53 -6.28 13.84 -31.62
N LYS A 54 -5.17 14.54 -31.87
CA LYS A 54 -3.82 13.95 -31.87
C LYS A 54 -2.79 14.70 -31.04
N GLU A 55 -3.17 15.81 -30.41
CA GLU A 55 -2.21 16.64 -29.69
C GLU A 55 -2.87 17.36 -28.52
N ILE A 56 -2.03 17.71 -27.55
CA ILE A 56 -2.39 18.59 -26.45
C ILE A 56 -1.53 19.84 -26.56
N LEU A 57 -2.18 21.00 -26.48
CA LEU A 57 -1.57 22.32 -26.65
C LEU A 57 -1.69 23.14 -25.36
N ASP A 58 -0.72 24.00 -25.09
CA ASP A 58 -0.82 25.00 -24.01
C ASP A 58 -1.58 26.27 -24.45
N ALA A 59 -1.74 27.21 -23.52
CA ALA A 59 -2.38 28.51 -23.77
C ALA A 59 -1.66 29.38 -24.82
N GLN A 60 -0.41 29.06 -25.16
CA GLN A 60 0.39 29.72 -26.20
C GLN A 60 0.36 28.93 -27.52
N ASN A 61 -0.52 27.92 -27.63
CA ASN A 61 -0.67 27.04 -28.80
C ASN A 61 0.60 26.23 -29.12
N LYS A 62 1.47 26.01 -28.12
CA LYS A 62 2.63 25.14 -28.24
C LYS A 62 2.22 23.71 -27.90
N ARG A 63 2.67 22.76 -28.71
CA ARG A 63 2.43 21.33 -28.48
C ARG A 63 3.16 20.86 -27.23
N VAL A 64 2.39 20.38 -26.25
CA VAL A 64 2.90 19.81 -24.99
C VAL A 64 2.82 18.29 -24.97
N ALA A 65 1.91 17.67 -25.73
CA ALA A 65 1.85 16.22 -25.89
C ALA A 65 1.37 15.79 -27.28
N THR A 66 1.77 14.61 -27.73
CA THR A 66 1.16 13.90 -28.87
C THR A 66 0.31 12.74 -28.34
N ILE A 67 -0.89 12.54 -28.88
CA ILE A 67 -1.82 11.46 -28.50
C ILE A 67 -1.75 10.34 -29.55
N PHE A 68 -1.61 9.09 -29.10
CA PHE A 68 -1.70 7.90 -29.93
C PHE A 68 -2.87 7.03 -29.47
N ASP A 69 -3.83 6.82 -30.36
CA ASP A 69 -4.84 5.78 -30.20
C ASP A 69 -4.25 4.45 -30.64
N VAL A 70 -4.31 3.46 -29.75
CA VAL A 70 -3.72 2.14 -29.96
C VAL A 70 -4.78 1.08 -29.73
N SER A 71 -5.03 0.27 -30.76
CA SER A 71 -5.97 -0.85 -30.71
C SER A 71 -5.27 -2.21 -30.70
N THR A 72 -4.02 -2.28 -31.17
CA THR A 72 -3.25 -3.54 -31.19
C THR A 72 -1.82 -3.40 -30.65
N PRO A 73 -1.20 -4.48 -30.13
CA PRO A 73 0.20 -4.46 -29.72
C PRO A 73 1.17 -4.04 -30.84
N GLU A 74 0.89 -4.40 -32.10
CA GLU A 74 1.74 -4.03 -33.23
C GLU A 74 1.69 -2.53 -33.54
N GLU A 75 0.57 -1.85 -33.25
CA GLU A 75 0.47 -0.39 -33.34
C GLU A 75 1.34 0.28 -32.28
N LEU A 76 1.30 -0.25 -31.05
CA LEU A 76 2.13 0.23 -29.93
C LEU A 76 3.62 0.11 -30.24
N GLU A 77 4.06 -1.05 -30.76
CA GLU A 77 5.45 -1.30 -31.15
C GLU A 77 5.94 -0.42 -32.31
N ARG A 78 5.03 0.15 -33.11
CA ARG A 78 5.37 1.06 -34.22
C ARG A 78 5.57 2.49 -33.76
N ILE A 79 5.13 2.85 -32.56
CA ILE A 79 5.35 4.20 -32.03
C ILE A 79 6.85 4.42 -31.90
N ARG A 80 7.33 5.54 -32.44
CA ARG A 80 8.72 5.97 -32.36
C ARG A 80 8.74 7.27 -31.56
N PRO A 81 8.99 7.19 -30.24
CA PRO A 81 8.86 8.34 -29.35
C PRO A 81 9.73 9.50 -29.79
N GLU A 82 10.94 9.20 -30.26
CA GLU A 82 11.96 10.18 -30.67
C GLU A 82 11.58 11.00 -31.90
N ASP A 83 10.64 10.51 -32.72
CA ASP A 83 10.17 11.24 -33.91
C ASP A 83 9.20 12.37 -33.54
N GLU A 84 8.62 12.32 -32.33
CA GLU A 84 7.68 13.32 -31.88
C GLU A 84 8.40 14.60 -31.40
N GLN A 85 7.83 15.78 -31.66
CA GLN A 85 8.40 17.03 -31.16
C GLN A 85 7.99 17.35 -29.73
N ALA A 86 6.86 16.79 -29.28
CA ALA A 86 6.35 17.01 -27.94
C ALA A 86 7.20 16.26 -26.90
N PRO A 87 7.41 16.84 -25.70
CA PRO A 87 8.12 16.18 -24.61
C PRO A 87 7.31 15.03 -23.98
N ASN A 88 5.97 15.09 -24.10
CA ASN A 88 5.08 14.09 -23.53
C ASN A 88 4.39 13.27 -24.64
N ILE A 89 4.14 12.00 -24.35
CA ILE A 89 3.34 11.10 -25.18
C ILE A 89 2.15 10.64 -24.36
N VAL A 90 0.96 10.69 -24.94
CA VAL A 90 -0.27 10.18 -24.33
C VAL A 90 -0.72 8.97 -25.14
N VAL A 91 -0.87 7.83 -24.49
CA VAL A 91 -1.36 6.60 -25.09
C VAL A 91 -2.80 6.38 -24.68
N ASN A 92 -3.69 6.26 -25.65
CA ASN A 92 -5.09 5.92 -25.45
C ASN A 92 -5.30 4.48 -25.94
N LEU A 93 -5.48 3.55 -25.01
CA LEU A 93 -5.77 2.16 -25.34
C LEU A 93 -7.27 2.03 -25.65
N LEU A 94 -7.60 1.83 -26.94
CA LEU A 94 -8.99 1.67 -27.36
C LEU A 94 -9.58 0.33 -26.92
N ASP A 95 -8.74 -0.68 -26.68
CA ASP A 95 -9.11 -1.98 -26.11
C ASP A 95 -8.03 -2.47 -25.12
N TRP A 96 -8.06 -1.92 -23.90
CA TRP A 96 -7.08 -2.24 -22.86
C TRP A 96 -7.12 -3.71 -22.39
N GLN A 97 -8.24 -4.43 -22.59
CA GLN A 97 -8.32 -5.85 -22.24
C GLN A 97 -7.39 -6.70 -23.12
N VAL A 98 -7.05 -6.20 -24.30
CA VAL A 98 -6.14 -6.85 -25.26
C VAL A 98 -4.69 -6.43 -25.04
N ILE A 99 -4.44 -5.20 -24.54
CA ILE A 99 -3.10 -4.62 -24.40
C ILE A 99 -2.78 -4.37 -22.92
N PRO A 100 -1.96 -5.22 -22.28
CA PRO A 100 -1.47 -4.99 -20.93
C PRO A 100 -0.70 -3.67 -20.81
N ALA A 101 -0.85 -2.98 -19.67
CA ALA A 101 -0.14 -1.74 -19.35
C ALA A 101 1.40 -1.89 -19.45
N GLU A 102 1.90 -3.08 -19.13
CA GLU A 102 3.30 -3.47 -19.19
C GLU A 102 3.89 -3.34 -20.60
N ASN A 103 3.07 -3.53 -21.65
CA ASN A 103 3.52 -3.38 -23.03
C ASN A 103 3.81 -1.92 -23.37
N ILE A 104 3.08 -0.98 -22.76
CA ILE A 104 3.38 0.45 -22.91
C ILE A 104 4.77 0.71 -22.33
N ILE A 105 5.01 0.31 -21.07
CA ILE A 105 6.32 0.51 -20.43
C ILE A 105 7.45 -0.10 -21.28
N ALA A 106 7.26 -1.32 -21.79
CA ALA A 106 8.25 -1.98 -22.64
C ALA A 106 8.54 -1.23 -23.95
N ALA A 107 7.52 -0.66 -24.59
CA ALA A 107 7.65 0.10 -25.83
C ALA A 107 8.41 1.42 -25.64
N PHE A 108 8.33 2.02 -24.46
CA PHE A 108 8.89 3.35 -24.18
C PHE A 108 10.11 3.35 -23.23
N GLN A 109 10.53 2.20 -22.70
CA GLN A 109 11.60 2.07 -21.67
C GLN A 109 12.94 2.76 -21.99
N ASN A 110 13.25 2.96 -23.28
CA ASN A 110 14.51 3.59 -23.72
C ASN A 110 14.34 5.06 -24.14
N SER A 111 13.12 5.60 -24.07
CA SER A 111 12.87 7.00 -24.42
C SER A 111 13.11 7.91 -23.22
N GLN A 112 13.49 9.16 -23.51
CA GLN A 112 13.60 10.22 -22.50
C GLN A 112 12.28 11.00 -22.33
N LYS A 113 11.21 10.56 -22.99
CA LYS A 113 9.92 11.22 -22.98
C LYS A 113 9.04 10.73 -21.84
N THR A 114 8.22 11.63 -21.34
CA THR A 114 7.19 11.31 -20.34
C THR A 114 6.01 10.64 -21.03
N VAL A 115 5.65 9.44 -20.59
CA VAL A 115 4.54 8.67 -21.16
C VAL A 115 3.38 8.64 -20.18
N LEU A 116 2.22 9.06 -20.65
CA LEU A 116 0.96 9.02 -19.90
C LEU A 116 -0.02 8.08 -20.59
N ALA A 117 -0.81 7.33 -19.83
CA ALA A 117 -1.95 6.58 -20.36
C ALA A 117 -3.28 7.27 -20.06
N ILE A 118 -4.21 7.25 -21.00
CA ILE A 118 -5.60 7.66 -20.74
C ILE A 118 -6.29 6.54 -19.96
N SER A 119 -6.96 6.92 -18.87
CA SER A 119 -7.80 6.01 -18.07
C SER A 119 -9.20 6.59 -17.94
N ASP A 120 -10.22 5.73 -18.03
CA ASP A 120 -11.63 6.14 -17.89
C ASP A 120 -12.15 5.98 -16.45
N ASN A 121 -11.39 5.35 -15.55
CA ASN A 121 -11.78 5.12 -14.17
C ASN A 121 -10.57 4.92 -13.22
N THR A 122 -10.85 4.89 -11.91
CA THR A 122 -9.85 4.74 -10.85
C THR A 122 -9.12 3.40 -10.87
N SER A 123 -9.81 2.30 -11.17
CA SER A 123 -9.19 0.97 -11.23
C SER A 123 -8.15 0.88 -12.34
N GLU A 124 -8.49 1.41 -13.52
CA GLU A 124 -7.59 1.46 -14.67
C GLU A 124 -6.39 2.39 -14.41
N ALA A 125 -6.65 3.57 -13.84
CA ALA A 125 -5.61 4.49 -13.38
C ALA A 125 -4.60 3.82 -12.44
N GLN A 126 -5.08 3.02 -11.49
CA GLN A 126 -4.21 2.26 -10.56
C GLN A 126 -3.35 1.24 -11.31
N ILE A 127 -3.92 0.48 -12.26
CA ILE A 127 -3.17 -0.49 -13.07
C ILE A 127 -2.04 0.20 -13.83
N PHE A 128 -2.31 1.32 -14.50
CA PHE A 128 -1.31 2.06 -15.26
C PHE A 128 -0.19 2.63 -14.40
N LEU A 129 -0.52 3.14 -13.22
CA LEU A 129 0.46 3.71 -12.30
C LEU A 129 1.26 2.64 -11.54
N GLU A 130 0.85 1.36 -11.56
CA GLU A 130 1.52 0.26 -10.85
C GLU A 130 2.20 -0.77 -11.75
N ALA A 131 1.98 -0.70 -13.06
CA ALA A 131 2.55 -1.64 -14.00
C ALA A 131 4.09 -1.73 -13.86
N LEU A 132 4.62 -2.97 -13.82
CA LEU A 132 6.05 -3.30 -13.70
C LEU A 132 6.81 -2.61 -12.54
N GLU A 133 6.18 -2.42 -11.38
CA GLU A 133 6.76 -1.84 -10.14
C GLU A 133 7.25 -0.37 -10.23
N HIS A 134 7.44 0.16 -11.44
CA HIS A 134 7.81 1.55 -11.71
C HIS A 134 6.61 2.41 -12.16
N GLY A 135 5.57 1.79 -12.72
CA GLY A 135 4.41 2.48 -13.29
C GLY A 135 4.73 3.23 -14.59
N LEU A 136 3.69 3.78 -15.22
CA LEU A 136 3.86 4.84 -16.23
C LEU A 136 4.20 6.18 -15.56
N ASP A 137 4.81 7.11 -16.29
CA ASP A 137 5.21 8.42 -15.76
C ASP A 137 4.01 9.27 -15.29
N GLY A 138 2.82 8.96 -15.78
CA GLY A 138 1.58 9.57 -15.37
C GLY A 138 0.35 8.98 -16.05
N ILE A 139 -0.80 9.56 -15.77
CA ILE A 139 -2.07 9.22 -16.42
C ILE A 139 -2.83 10.49 -16.80
N VAL A 140 -3.71 10.33 -17.77
CA VAL A 140 -4.79 11.26 -18.08
C VAL A 140 -6.10 10.61 -17.62
N LEU A 141 -6.66 11.08 -16.50
CA LEU A 141 -7.91 10.51 -15.96
C LEU A 141 -9.11 11.25 -16.57
N LYS A 142 -9.90 10.53 -17.37
CA LYS A 142 -11.10 11.04 -18.05
C LYS A 142 -12.34 10.74 -17.21
N VAL A 143 -12.70 11.69 -16.37
CA VAL A 143 -13.84 11.59 -15.44
C VAL A 143 -14.68 12.87 -15.47
N GLU A 144 -15.99 12.71 -15.26
CA GLU A 144 -16.93 13.84 -15.22
C GLU A 144 -17.00 14.46 -13.81
N ASP A 145 -16.85 13.62 -12.78
CA ASP A 145 -16.94 13.96 -11.36
C ASP A 145 -15.58 14.01 -10.66
N VAL A 146 -15.53 14.69 -9.51
CA VAL A 146 -14.31 14.83 -8.68
C VAL A 146 -14.06 13.61 -7.79
N GLU A 147 -15.08 12.80 -7.52
CA GLU A 147 -15.01 11.66 -6.61
C GLU A 147 -13.91 10.65 -7.00
N PRO A 148 -13.79 10.19 -8.27
CA PRO A 148 -12.68 9.36 -8.73
C PRO A 148 -11.28 9.93 -8.43
N ILE A 149 -11.12 11.25 -8.49
CA ILE A 149 -9.84 11.92 -8.25
C ILE A 149 -9.48 11.83 -6.76
N LEU A 150 -10.47 12.03 -5.89
CA LEU A 150 -10.29 11.92 -4.44
C LEU A 150 -9.98 10.48 -4.02
N GLU A 151 -10.67 9.50 -4.60
CA GLU A 151 -10.39 8.08 -4.37
C GLU A 151 -8.98 7.70 -4.79
N LEU A 152 -8.54 8.13 -5.97
CA LEU A 152 -7.19 7.86 -6.45
C LEU A 152 -6.13 8.55 -5.59
N LYS A 153 -6.39 9.79 -5.15
CA LYS A 153 -5.51 10.49 -4.22
C LYS A 153 -5.40 9.74 -2.89
N GLU A 154 -6.53 9.38 -2.28
CA GLU A 154 -6.54 8.63 -1.02
C GLU A 154 -5.79 7.29 -1.16
N TYR A 155 -5.95 6.63 -2.30
CA TYR A 155 -5.19 5.43 -2.62
C TYR A 155 -3.67 5.65 -2.58
N PHE A 156 -3.15 6.69 -3.25
CA PHE A 156 -1.72 7.00 -3.25
C PHE A 156 -1.20 7.59 -1.94
N ASP A 157 -2.01 8.36 -1.21
CA ASP A 157 -1.64 8.87 0.10
C ASP A 157 -1.39 7.69 1.06
N ARG A 158 -2.30 6.70 1.08
CA ARG A 158 -2.13 5.45 1.84
C ARG A 158 -0.88 4.67 1.45
N ARG A 159 -0.54 4.69 0.16
CA ARG A 159 0.63 3.99 -0.37
C ARG A 159 1.94 4.75 -0.13
N THR A 160 1.90 6.07 -0.10
CA THR A 160 3.06 6.91 0.24
C THR A 160 3.44 6.76 1.71
N GLU A 161 2.46 6.52 2.59
CA GLU A 161 2.72 6.11 3.98
C GLU A 161 3.55 4.82 4.09
N GLU A 162 3.62 3.98 3.05
CA GLU A 162 4.52 2.81 3.01
C GLU A 162 5.99 3.21 3.15
N ASN A 163 6.37 4.37 2.61
CA ASN A 163 7.74 4.89 2.71
C ASN A 163 8.07 5.47 4.10
N ASN A 164 7.09 5.56 5.01
CA ASN A 164 7.33 6.01 6.38
C ASN A 164 7.82 4.84 7.25
N VAL A 165 8.96 5.05 7.88
CA VAL A 165 9.49 4.15 8.91
C VAL A 165 8.63 4.30 10.16
N LEU A 166 7.98 3.20 10.58
CA LEU A 166 7.26 3.12 11.84
C LEU A 166 8.23 3.14 13.02
N ASN A 167 7.90 3.92 14.04
CA ASN A 167 8.62 3.88 15.30
C ASN A 167 8.29 2.60 16.07
N LEU A 168 9.18 1.61 15.98
CA LEU A 168 9.13 0.42 16.80
C LEU A 168 9.75 0.68 18.17
N THR A 169 9.07 0.21 19.20
CA THR A 169 9.46 0.30 20.60
C THR A 169 10.01 -1.04 21.06
N LYS A 170 11.12 -1.00 21.79
CA LYS A 170 11.66 -2.18 22.45
C LYS A 170 10.85 -2.47 23.72
N ALA A 171 10.53 -3.73 23.94
CA ALA A 171 9.91 -4.19 25.17
C ALA A 171 10.59 -5.44 25.69
N THR A 172 10.75 -5.50 27.00
CA THR A 172 11.37 -6.62 27.69
C THR A 172 10.30 -7.61 28.10
N VAL A 173 10.46 -8.88 27.73
CA VAL A 173 9.54 -9.95 28.13
C VAL A 173 9.61 -10.14 29.65
N THR A 174 8.46 -10.08 30.31
CA THR A 174 8.34 -10.14 31.78
C THR A 174 7.65 -11.41 32.27
N ASN A 175 6.76 -11.98 31.46
CA ASN A 175 6.03 -13.20 31.80
C ASN A 175 5.77 -14.03 30.54
N ILE A 176 5.87 -15.35 30.70
CA ILE A 176 5.56 -16.34 29.67
C ILE A 176 4.78 -17.46 30.33
N GLN A 177 3.54 -17.67 29.89
CA GLN A 177 2.66 -18.66 30.48
C GLN A 177 1.96 -19.47 29.39
N VAL A 178 2.05 -20.80 29.47
CA VAL A 178 1.20 -21.67 28.65
C VAL A 178 -0.25 -21.45 29.10
N ALA A 179 -1.11 -21.07 28.16
CA ALA A 179 -2.51 -20.80 28.46
C ALA A 179 -3.35 -22.08 28.33
N GLY A 180 -3.73 -22.44 27.10
CA GLY A 180 -4.61 -23.58 26.82
C GLY A 180 -4.98 -23.62 25.34
N MET A 181 -6.00 -24.41 24.99
CA MET A 181 -6.51 -24.45 23.61
C MET A 181 -7.29 -23.17 23.28
N GLY A 182 -7.10 -22.64 22.06
CA GLY A 182 -7.93 -21.57 21.54
C GLY A 182 -7.88 -21.48 20.02
N ASP A 183 -8.86 -20.80 19.44
CA ASP A 183 -8.96 -20.61 17.99
C ASP A 183 -8.01 -19.51 17.54
N ARG A 184 -6.96 -19.91 16.81
CA ARG A 184 -5.97 -19.01 16.23
C ARG A 184 -6.25 -18.76 14.77
N VAL A 185 -5.69 -17.68 14.27
CA VAL A 185 -5.71 -17.26 12.87
C VAL A 185 -4.30 -17.41 12.29
N CYS A 186 -4.17 -18.08 11.15
CA CYS A 186 -3.03 -17.89 10.25
C CYS A 186 -3.45 -16.97 9.10
N VAL A 187 -2.56 -16.04 8.76
CA VAL A 187 -2.74 -15.13 7.64
C VAL A 187 -1.74 -15.54 6.56
N ASP A 188 -2.26 -15.98 5.40
CA ASP A 188 -1.48 -16.22 4.19
C ASP A 188 -1.58 -14.99 3.30
N LEU A 189 -0.43 -14.42 2.94
CA LEU A 189 -0.32 -13.21 2.12
C LEU A 189 -0.04 -13.55 0.66
N CYS A 190 -0.34 -12.60 -0.23
CA CYS A 190 0.01 -12.65 -1.65
C CYS A 190 1.43 -12.13 -1.94
N SER A 191 2.26 -11.93 -0.92
CA SER A 191 3.66 -11.53 -1.03
C SER A 191 4.53 -12.43 -0.16
N LEU A 192 5.78 -12.60 -0.60
CA LEU A 192 6.81 -13.23 0.22
C LEU A 192 7.36 -12.21 1.24
N MET A 193 7.68 -12.70 2.43
CA MET A 193 8.35 -11.98 3.51
C MET A 193 9.76 -12.52 3.71
N ARG A 194 10.64 -11.64 4.21
CA ARG A 194 12.05 -11.90 4.49
C ARG A 194 12.28 -12.07 5.99
N PRO A 195 13.43 -12.62 6.42
CA PRO A 195 13.81 -12.64 7.83
C PRO A 195 13.76 -11.24 8.45
N GLY A 196 13.12 -11.11 9.62
CA GLY A 196 12.86 -9.82 10.27
C GLY A 196 11.54 -9.15 9.87
N GLU A 197 10.81 -9.68 8.87
CA GLU A 197 9.50 -9.17 8.46
C GLU A 197 8.34 -9.96 9.05
N GLY A 198 7.26 -9.24 9.36
CA GLY A 198 6.08 -9.82 10.00
C GLY A 198 4.87 -8.90 9.99
N LEU A 199 3.88 -9.24 10.82
CA LEU A 199 2.66 -8.45 11.02
C LEU A 199 2.63 -7.89 12.45
N LEU A 200 2.11 -6.68 12.60
CA LEU A 200 1.90 -6.04 13.91
C LEU A 200 0.59 -6.52 14.52
N ILE A 201 0.67 -7.30 15.59
CA ILE A 201 -0.46 -7.98 16.22
C ILE A 201 -0.41 -7.84 17.75
N GLY A 202 -1.54 -7.65 18.41
CA GLY A 202 -1.57 -7.61 19.87
C GLY A 202 -2.94 -7.93 20.44
N SER A 203 -3.02 -8.30 21.71
CA SER A 203 -4.31 -8.50 22.38
C SER A 203 -5.11 -7.20 22.48
N PHE A 204 -4.41 -6.06 22.46
CA PHE A 204 -5.00 -4.72 22.55
C PHE A 204 -4.47 -3.84 21.43
N ALA A 205 -5.31 -2.96 20.87
CA ALA A 205 -4.93 -2.08 19.78
C ALA A 205 -3.79 -1.09 20.17
N ARG A 206 -3.70 -0.74 21.45
CA ARG A 206 -2.65 0.15 22.01
C ARG A 206 -1.23 -0.41 21.93
N GLY A 207 -1.07 -1.72 21.71
CA GLY A 207 0.22 -2.38 21.78
C GLY A 207 0.28 -3.62 20.89
N LEU A 208 0.98 -3.49 19.76
CA LEU A 208 1.06 -4.52 18.74
C LEU A 208 2.48 -5.05 18.62
N PHE A 209 2.72 -6.32 18.95
CA PHE A 209 3.99 -7.00 18.76
C PHE A 209 4.25 -7.28 17.28
N LEU A 210 5.52 -7.22 16.88
CA LEU A 210 5.92 -7.63 15.54
C LEU A 210 6.08 -9.17 15.50
N VAL A 211 5.02 -9.85 15.04
CA VAL A 211 4.97 -11.31 14.91
C VAL A 211 5.61 -11.70 13.58
N HIS A 212 6.72 -12.44 13.68
CA HIS A 212 7.55 -12.80 12.54
C HIS A 212 6.87 -13.81 11.61
N SER A 213 7.19 -13.72 10.33
CA SER A 213 6.73 -14.68 9.32
C SER A 213 7.35 -16.06 9.50
N GLU A 214 6.67 -17.10 8.99
CA GLU A 214 7.18 -18.48 8.95
C GLU A 214 8.26 -18.63 7.84
N CYS A 215 9.11 -17.62 7.64
CA CYS A 215 10.12 -17.60 6.57
C CYS A 215 11.43 -18.27 6.96
N LEU A 216 11.66 -18.55 8.26
CA LEU A 216 12.85 -19.27 8.71
C LEU A 216 12.68 -20.77 8.49
N GLU A 217 13.70 -21.41 7.95
CA GLU A 217 13.75 -22.87 7.85
C GLU A 217 14.01 -23.48 9.23
N SER A 218 13.33 -24.58 9.54
CA SER A 218 13.68 -25.44 10.66
C SER A 218 13.99 -26.85 10.16
N ASN A 219 14.65 -27.66 10.98
CA ASN A 219 14.99 -29.04 10.64
C ASN A 219 13.76 -29.95 10.41
N TYR A 220 12.57 -29.47 10.80
CA TYR A 220 11.35 -30.27 10.82
C TYR A 220 10.23 -29.73 9.93
N ILE A 221 10.28 -28.44 9.58
CA ILE A 221 9.19 -27.75 8.89
C ILE A 221 9.78 -26.86 7.80
N ALA A 222 9.30 -27.06 6.56
CA ALA A 222 9.63 -26.21 5.43
C ALA A 222 9.10 -24.79 5.65
N SER A 223 9.90 -23.80 5.26
CA SER A 223 9.53 -22.40 5.36
C SER A 223 8.30 -22.08 4.50
N ARG A 224 7.48 -21.15 5.01
CA ARG A 224 6.32 -20.56 4.34
C ARG A 224 6.43 -19.05 4.45
N PRO A 225 7.31 -18.43 3.64
CA PRO A 225 7.59 -16.99 3.73
C PRO A 225 6.39 -16.09 3.42
N PHE A 226 5.25 -16.62 2.99
CA PHE A 226 4.00 -15.89 2.80
C PHE A 226 3.05 -15.98 4.01
N ARG A 227 3.40 -16.73 5.07
CA ARG A 227 2.51 -17.04 6.20
C ARG A 227 2.97 -16.36 7.48
N VAL A 228 2.01 -15.86 8.25
CA VAL A 228 2.18 -15.51 9.66
C VAL A 228 1.18 -16.30 10.52
N ASN A 229 1.69 -16.96 11.55
CA ASN A 229 0.87 -17.59 12.60
C ASN A 229 0.46 -16.50 13.61
N ALA A 230 -0.55 -15.71 13.23
CA ALA A 230 -0.84 -14.39 13.78
C ALA A 230 -1.19 -14.37 15.29
N GLY A 231 -2.24 -15.06 15.70
CA GLY A 231 -2.76 -15.02 17.08
C GLY A 231 -4.22 -15.45 17.17
N PRO A 232 -4.87 -15.41 18.35
CA PRO A 232 -6.27 -15.77 18.50
C PRO A 232 -7.22 -14.81 17.80
N VAL A 233 -8.42 -15.28 17.48
CA VAL A 233 -9.45 -14.54 16.73
C VAL A 233 -9.73 -13.11 17.22
N HIS A 234 -9.62 -12.87 18.54
CA HIS A 234 -9.85 -11.56 19.18
C HIS A 234 -8.69 -10.56 19.03
N ALA A 235 -7.51 -10.98 18.55
CA ALA A 235 -6.35 -10.13 18.56
C ALA A 235 -6.47 -9.08 17.47
N TYR A 236 -5.91 -7.89 17.72
CA TYR A 236 -5.86 -6.82 16.74
C TYR A 236 -4.69 -7.02 15.80
N ILE A 237 -4.87 -6.64 14.54
CA ILE A 237 -3.84 -6.51 13.53
C ILE A 237 -3.80 -5.09 12.97
N ALA A 238 -2.62 -4.56 12.69
CA ALA A 238 -2.47 -3.28 12.01
C ALA A 238 -2.86 -3.39 10.52
N VAL A 239 -3.61 -2.41 10.03
CA VAL A 239 -4.04 -2.27 8.64
C VAL A 239 -3.73 -0.85 8.13
N PRO A 240 -3.78 -0.60 6.81
CA PRO A 240 -3.39 0.69 6.25
C PRO A 240 -4.21 1.89 6.77
N GLY A 241 -3.57 3.07 6.76
CA GLY A 241 -4.15 4.33 7.25
C GLY A 241 -4.11 4.46 8.77
N GLY A 242 -3.11 3.86 9.43
CA GLY A 242 -2.94 3.94 10.88
C GLY A 242 -4.01 3.21 11.70
N ARG A 243 -4.80 2.33 11.09
CA ARG A 243 -5.95 1.64 11.71
C ARG A 243 -5.59 0.24 12.22
N THR A 244 -6.51 -0.35 12.96
CA THR A 244 -6.47 -1.75 13.40
C THR A 244 -7.81 -2.43 13.17
N CYS A 245 -7.83 -3.75 12.99
CA CYS A 245 -9.06 -4.55 12.99
C CYS A 245 -8.84 -5.87 13.75
N TYR A 246 -9.91 -6.62 14.03
CA TYR A 246 -9.75 -7.94 14.62
C TYR A 246 -9.25 -8.96 13.58
N LEU A 247 -8.45 -9.94 14.00
CA LEU A 247 -8.01 -11.03 13.13
C LEU A 247 -9.19 -11.83 12.57
N SER A 248 -10.30 -11.95 13.31
CA SER A 248 -11.54 -12.59 12.84
C SER A 248 -12.24 -11.87 11.70
N GLU A 249 -11.95 -10.59 11.49
CA GLU A 249 -12.58 -9.77 10.44
C GLU A 249 -11.81 -9.82 9.11
N LEU A 250 -10.58 -10.36 9.12
CA LEU A 250 -9.79 -10.52 7.90
C LEU A 250 -10.42 -11.54 6.96
N LYS A 251 -10.33 -11.24 5.67
CA LYS A 251 -10.74 -12.12 4.57
C LYS A 251 -9.83 -11.93 3.36
N SER A 252 -9.88 -12.88 2.43
CA SER A 252 -9.16 -12.77 1.16
C SER A 252 -9.44 -11.44 0.45
N GLY A 253 -8.42 -10.84 -0.14
CA GLY A 253 -8.48 -9.54 -0.81
C GLY A 253 -8.42 -8.33 0.13
N LYS A 254 -8.36 -8.52 1.45
CA LYS A 254 -8.10 -7.42 2.38
C LYS A 254 -6.63 -7.03 2.41
N GLU A 255 -6.37 -5.78 2.74
CA GLU A 255 -5.04 -5.22 2.90
C GLU A 255 -4.59 -5.27 4.36
N VAL A 256 -3.33 -5.63 4.59
CA VAL A 256 -2.63 -5.53 5.88
C VAL A 256 -1.28 -4.86 5.66
N ILE A 257 -0.63 -4.42 6.74
CA ILE A 257 0.74 -3.90 6.65
C ILE A 257 1.74 -4.97 7.08
N VAL A 258 2.72 -5.25 6.22
CA VAL A 258 3.93 -5.99 6.58
C VAL A 258 4.97 -5.00 7.05
N VAL A 259 5.64 -5.30 8.16
CA VAL A 259 6.64 -4.43 8.79
C VAL A 259 7.94 -5.19 8.99
N ASP A 260 9.07 -4.55 8.70
CA ASP A 260 10.40 -5.09 8.96
C ASP A 260 10.95 -4.69 10.35
N GLN A 261 12.04 -5.32 10.75
CA GLN A 261 12.72 -5.08 12.02
C GLN A 261 13.26 -3.64 12.18
N GLN A 262 13.36 -2.87 11.10
CA GLN A 262 13.74 -1.45 11.12
C GLN A 262 12.51 -0.52 11.13
N GLY A 263 11.30 -1.07 11.04
CA GLY A 263 10.05 -0.32 11.00
C GLY A 263 9.57 0.06 9.60
N ARG A 264 10.28 -0.31 8.52
CA ARG A 264 9.78 -0.05 7.16
C ARG A 264 8.56 -0.92 6.94
N GLN A 265 7.54 -0.36 6.29
CA GLN A 265 6.27 -1.03 6.08
C GLN A 265 5.90 -1.08 4.61
N ARG A 266 5.02 -2.00 4.24
CA ARG A 266 4.37 -2.04 2.92
C ARG A 266 2.98 -2.64 3.04
N ILE A 267 2.05 -2.21 2.19
CA ILE A 267 0.73 -2.82 2.12
C ILE A 267 0.84 -4.13 1.35
N VAL A 268 0.19 -5.17 1.88
CA VAL A 268 0.15 -6.50 1.27
C VAL A 268 -1.27 -7.05 1.31
N ILE A 269 -1.65 -7.73 0.24
CA ILE A 269 -2.94 -8.40 0.12
C ILE A 269 -2.94 -9.72 0.88
N VAL A 270 -4.01 -9.96 1.64
CA VAL A 270 -4.33 -11.25 2.27
C VAL A 270 -4.85 -12.20 1.19
N GLY A 271 -4.14 -13.30 0.96
CA GLY A 271 -4.57 -14.37 0.07
C GLY A 271 -5.60 -15.27 0.74
N ARG A 272 -5.33 -15.73 1.97
CA ARG A 272 -6.24 -16.60 2.73
C ARG A 272 -6.10 -16.42 4.23
N VAL A 273 -7.22 -16.56 4.95
CA VAL A 273 -7.27 -16.61 6.41
C VAL A 273 -7.68 -18.01 6.84
N LYS A 274 -6.92 -18.63 7.75
CA LYS A 274 -7.21 -19.96 8.29
C LYS A 274 -7.44 -19.87 9.79
N ILE A 275 -8.60 -20.34 10.26
CA ILE A 275 -8.92 -20.42 11.69
C ILE A 275 -8.84 -21.89 12.14
N GLU A 276 -8.06 -22.18 13.18
CA GLU A 276 -7.93 -23.52 13.75
C GLU A 276 -7.61 -23.49 15.24
N SER A 277 -8.07 -24.49 15.99
CA SER A 277 -7.79 -24.60 17.42
C SER A 277 -6.39 -25.17 17.69
N ARG A 278 -5.58 -24.45 18.48
CA ARG A 278 -4.22 -24.86 18.86
C ARG A 278 -3.90 -24.49 20.31
N PRO A 279 -2.90 -25.13 20.94
CA PRO A 279 -2.38 -24.67 22.23
C PRO A 279 -1.78 -23.27 22.10
N LEU A 280 -2.13 -22.39 23.03
CA LEU A 280 -1.71 -21.00 23.10
C LEU A 280 -0.71 -20.76 24.23
N ILE A 281 0.11 -19.74 24.04
CA ILE A 281 1.05 -19.19 25.01
C ILE A 281 0.78 -17.69 25.16
N LEU A 282 0.68 -17.23 26.40
CA LEU A 282 0.61 -15.82 26.78
C LEU A 282 2.03 -15.30 26.95
N VAL A 283 2.31 -14.17 26.30
CA VAL A 283 3.55 -13.41 26.46
C VAL A 283 3.19 -12.02 26.92
N GLU A 284 3.78 -11.57 28.03
CA GLU A 284 3.66 -10.20 28.53
C GLU A 284 5.01 -9.52 28.47
N ALA A 285 5.05 -8.33 27.88
CA ALA A 285 6.25 -7.52 27.77
C ALA A 285 5.99 -6.12 28.32
N LYS A 286 7.05 -5.51 28.83
CA LYS A 286 7.01 -4.19 29.45
C LYS A 286 7.87 -3.23 28.66
N ILE A 287 7.34 -2.04 28.44
CA ILE A 287 8.07 -0.95 27.82
C ILE A 287 8.80 -0.17 28.91
N ASP A 288 10.10 0.03 28.74
CA ASP A 288 10.94 0.67 29.75
C ASP A 288 10.55 2.13 30.03
N SER A 289 10.01 2.84 29.03
CA SER A 289 9.71 4.27 29.14
C SER A 289 8.44 4.61 29.93
N ASP A 290 7.47 3.69 30.03
CA ASP A 290 6.13 4.02 30.57
C ASP A 290 5.58 2.97 31.55
N ASN A 291 6.39 1.96 31.90
CA ASN A 291 6.02 0.88 32.82
C ASN A 291 4.74 0.12 32.41
N GLN A 292 4.29 0.30 31.17
CA GLN A 292 3.07 -0.27 30.61
C GLN A 292 3.35 -1.73 30.23
N THR A 293 2.48 -2.63 30.71
CA THR A 293 2.47 -4.03 30.31
C THR A 293 1.55 -4.20 29.10
N ILE A 294 2.08 -4.83 28.06
CA ILE A 294 1.34 -5.22 26.86
C ILE A 294 1.44 -6.74 26.75
N SER A 295 0.35 -7.38 26.34
CA SER A 295 0.29 -8.82 26.20
C SER A 295 -0.13 -9.26 24.80
N ILE A 296 0.33 -10.45 24.42
CA ILE A 296 -0.11 -11.15 23.22
C ILE A 296 -0.28 -12.63 23.54
N LEU A 297 -1.32 -13.23 22.97
CA LEU A 297 -1.49 -14.67 22.90
C LEU A 297 -1.03 -15.15 21.52
N LEU A 298 -0.24 -16.21 21.50
CA LEU A 298 0.31 -16.81 20.28
C LEU A 298 0.14 -18.33 20.32
N GLN A 299 0.24 -18.99 19.17
CA GLN A 299 0.33 -20.45 19.16
C GLN A 299 1.66 -20.90 19.77
N ASN A 300 1.61 -21.88 20.69
CA ASN A 300 2.81 -22.49 21.26
C ASN A 300 3.45 -23.45 20.24
N ALA A 301 4.24 -22.92 19.30
CA ALA A 301 4.97 -23.69 18.29
C ALA A 301 6.25 -22.96 17.86
N GLU A 302 7.25 -23.72 17.40
CA GLU A 302 8.55 -23.20 16.96
C GLU A 302 8.45 -22.27 15.74
N THR A 303 7.44 -22.46 14.90
CA THR A 303 7.15 -21.63 13.72
C THR A 303 6.49 -20.29 14.04
N VAL A 304 6.26 -19.99 15.31
CA VAL A 304 5.73 -18.70 15.77
C VAL A 304 6.83 -17.99 16.53
N ALA A 305 7.18 -16.79 16.08
CA ALA A 305 8.29 -16.05 16.63
C ALA A 305 7.97 -14.56 16.75
N LEU A 306 8.62 -13.90 17.70
CA LEU A 306 8.57 -12.45 17.86
C LEU A 306 9.87 -11.84 17.36
N VAL A 307 9.78 -10.79 16.54
CA VAL A 307 10.96 -10.10 16.01
C VAL A 307 11.70 -9.41 17.16
N CYS A 308 13.01 -9.61 17.23
CA CYS A 308 13.87 -8.98 18.23
C CYS A 308 14.47 -7.67 17.69
N PRO A 309 14.98 -6.77 18.54
CA PRO A 309 15.75 -5.62 18.07
C PRO A 309 17.04 -6.04 17.34
N LEU A 310 17.53 -5.20 16.43
CA LEU A 310 18.86 -5.40 15.85
C LEU A 310 19.94 -5.28 16.94
N GLN A 311 20.80 -6.30 17.06
CA GLN A 311 21.97 -6.29 17.94
C GLN A 311 23.24 -6.08 17.10
N GLY A 312 23.70 -4.83 16.99
CA GLY A 312 24.85 -4.46 16.16
C GLY A 312 24.63 -4.70 14.66
N ASN A 313 25.72 -4.78 13.88
CA ASN A 313 25.69 -5.00 12.42
C ASN A 313 25.50 -6.47 12.00
N ASN A 314 25.34 -7.41 12.94
CA ASN A 314 25.26 -8.83 12.63
C ASN A 314 23.80 -9.33 12.63
N LEU A 315 23.36 -9.80 11.47
CA LEU A 315 22.08 -10.47 11.18
C LEU A 315 21.95 -11.88 11.82
N LEU A 316 22.55 -12.14 12.98
CA LEU A 316 22.60 -13.51 13.53
C LEU A 316 21.26 -13.99 14.09
N LYS A 317 20.37 -13.08 14.52
CA LYS A 317 19.04 -13.43 15.02
C LYS A 317 18.04 -12.33 14.70
N THR A 318 16.99 -12.68 13.95
CA THR A 318 15.92 -11.75 13.54
C THR A 318 14.66 -11.93 14.38
N ALA A 319 14.46 -13.11 14.99
CA ALA A 319 13.31 -13.39 15.81
C ALA A 319 13.60 -14.44 16.89
N PHE A 320 12.79 -14.44 17.95
CA PHE A 320 12.75 -15.48 18.98
C PHE A 320 11.52 -16.36 18.75
N PRO A 321 11.68 -17.65 18.41
CA PRO A 321 10.59 -18.62 18.50
C PRO A 321 9.99 -18.61 19.90
N VAL A 322 8.67 -18.59 20.01
CA VAL A 322 7.98 -18.50 21.31
C VAL A 322 8.28 -19.69 22.23
N THR A 323 8.64 -20.84 21.65
CA THR A 323 9.09 -22.04 22.40
C THR A 323 10.46 -21.87 23.06
N SER A 324 11.27 -20.91 22.57
CA SER A 324 12.62 -20.62 23.04
C SER A 324 12.75 -19.26 23.76
N LEU A 325 11.65 -18.49 23.79
CA LEU A 325 11.55 -17.16 24.39
C LEU A 325 11.71 -17.25 25.91
N LYS A 326 12.40 -16.28 26.51
CA LYS A 326 12.67 -16.22 27.95
C LYS A 326 12.31 -14.84 28.51
N VAL A 327 12.03 -14.82 29.81
CA VAL A 327 11.96 -13.57 30.57
C VAL A 327 13.30 -12.86 30.46
N GLY A 328 13.27 -11.57 30.13
CA GLY A 328 14.44 -10.74 29.84
C GLY A 328 14.79 -10.62 28.35
N ASP A 329 14.21 -11.42 27.46
CA ASP A 329 14.40 -11.23 26.01
C ASP A 329 13.75 -9.91 25.57
N GLU A 330 14.42 -9.19 24.68
CA GLU A 330 13.88 -7.98 24.05
C GLU A 330 13.15 -8.30 22.75
N VAL A 331 11.95 -7.74 22.60
CA VAL A 331 11.12 -7.86 21.39
C VAL A 331 10.69 -6.49 20.88
N LEU A 332 10.31 -6.43 19.60
CA LEU A 332 9.79 -5.21 18.97
C LEU A 332 8.26 -5.17 19.00
N LEU A 333 7.72 -4.02 19.37
CA LEU A 333 6.30 -3.72 19.29
C LEU A 333 6.05 -2.30 18.78
N ARG A 334 4.83 -2.01 18.35
CA ARG A 334 4.34 -0.67 18.06
C ARG A 334 3.36 -0.27 19.14
N VAL A 335 3.66 0.82 19.85
CA VAL A 335 2.72 1.47 20.75
C VAL A 335 1.86 2.42 19.92
N GLN A 336 0.55 2.39 20.17
CA GLN A 336 -0.40 3.32 19.58
C GLN A 336 -1.08 4.10 20.71
N GLY A 337 -1.27 5.40 20.50
CA GLY A 337 -2.02 6.24 21.43
C GLY A 337 -3.52 5.90 21.41
N GLY A 338 -4.16 6.06 22.57
CA GLY A 338 -5.62 6.11 22.72
C GLY A 338 -6.36 4.78 22.78
N ALA A 339 -7.60 4.87 23.24
CA ALA A 339 -8.62 3.83 23.09
C ALA A 339 -9.09 3.79 21.61
N ARG A 340 -9.46 2.62 21.10
CA ARG A 340 -9.97 2.49 19.72
C ARG A 340 -11.31 1.78 19.71
N HIS A 341 -12.33 2.39 19.10
CA HIS A 341 -13.56 1.71 18.73
C HIS A 341 -13.53 1.51 17.21
N THR A 342 -13.73 0.28 16.74
CA THR A 342 -13.76 -0.03 15.29
C THR A 342 -12.52 0.44 14.51
N GLY A 343 -11.33 0.40 15.12
CA GLY A 343 -10.06 0.69 14.45
C GLY A 343 -9.70 2.17 14.30
N ILE A 344 -10.56 3.08 14.75
CA ILE A 344 -10.34 4.54 14.76
C ILE A 344 -9.93 4.95 16.18
N GLU A 345 -8.97 5.87 16.29
CA GLU A 345 -8.58 6.46 17.58
C GLU A 345 -9.72 7.32 18.11
N ILE A 346 -10.25 6.95 19.28
CA ILE A 346 -11.30 7.69 19.97
C ILE A 346 -10.83 7.98 21.39
N GLN A 347 -11.01 9.21 21.84
CA GLN A 347 -10.88 9.55 23.26
C GLN A 347 -12.12 9.05 24.03
N GLU A 348 -12.26 7.74 24.17
CA GLU A 348 -13.31 7.10 24.97
C GLU A 348 -12.72 6.36 26.17
N PHE A 349 -13.49 6.28 27.25
CA PHE A 349 -13.12 5.50 28.42
C PHE A 349 -13.32 4.01 28.13
N ILE A 350 -12.22 3.31 27.87
CA ILE A 350 -12.20 1.86 27.65
C ILE A 350 -11.35 1.21 28.75
N VAL A 351 -11.90 0.19 29.42
CA VAL A 351 -11.17 -0.64 30.38
C VAL A 351 -11.00 -2.03 29.78
N GLU A 352 -9.77 -2.32 29.37
CA GLU A 352 -9.32 -3.58 28.81
C GLU A 352 -8.33 -4.23 29.79
N LYS A 353 -8.56 -5.49 30.19
CA LYS A 353 -7.76 -6.21 31.21
C LYS A 353 -7.07 -7.43 30.63
#